data_AF-A0A354XGD9-F1
#
_entry.id   AF-A0A354XGD9-F1
#
_cell.length_a   1.000
_cell.length_b   1.000
_cell.length_c   1.000
_cell.angle_alpha   90.00
_cell.angle_beta   90.00
_cell.angle_gamma   90.00
#
_symmetry.space_group_name_H-M   'P 1'
#
loop_
_entity.id
_entity.type
_entity.pdbx_description
1 polymer ?
#
loop_
_entity_poly.entity_id
_entity_poly.type
_entity_poly.pdbx_seq_one_letter_code
_entity_poly.pdbx_strand_id
1 'polypeptide(L)'
;MNSRQFAKIAKRVGFWALIAVIMVYAVFPFYYAVITSVKPSSDLFRVELWPSTWNLDNYAQIFSQSSFVRAIFNSIIVAFSVVFIALLLGITASYALGRVRFRGRSTVLLVILGVSMFPQVAVLSGLFEVIRALNLYNNPAGLILSYTIFTLPFTVWVLTTFMKQLPMELEEA
;
A
#
# COMPACT_ATOMS: atom_id res chain seq x y z
N MET A 1 -47.22 -15.32 8.99
CA MET A 1 -45.88 -14.72 9.19
C MET A 1 -46.05 -13.21 9.36
N ASN A 2 -45.60 -12.62 10.46
CA ASN A 2 -45.83 -11.20 10.73
C ASN A 2 -45.10 -10.32 9.70
N SER A 3 -45.76 -9.28 9.17
CA SER A 3 -45.17 -8.34 8.18
C SER A 3 -43.80 -7.78 8.61
N ARG A 4 -43.61 -7.56 9.92
CA ARG A 4 -42.33 -7.14 10.52
C ARG A 4 -41.21 -8.19 10.41
N GLN A 5 -41.53 -9.48 10.45
CA GLN A 5 -40.56 -10.56 10.28
C GLN A 5 -40.15 -10.71 8.81
N PHE A 6 -41.10 -10.60 7.88
CA PHE A 6 -40.81 -10.60 6.44
C PHE A 6 -39.88 -9.44 6.06
N ALA A 7 -40.16 -8.22 6.54
CA ALA A 7 -39.30 -7.06 6.29
C ALA A 7 -37.88 -7.23 6.85
N LYS A 8 -37.70 -7.88 8.01
CA LYS A 8 -36.39 -8.19 8.57
C LYS A 8 -35.61 -9.20 7.73
N ILE A 9 -36.29 -10.26 7.25
CA ILE A 9 -35.68 -11.28 6.40
C ILE A 9 -35.28 -10.66 5.05
N ALA A 10 -36.18 -9.91 4.41
CA ALA A 10 -35.92 -9.24 3.14
C ALA A 10 -34.73 -8.27 3.23
N LYS A 11 -34.64 -7.47 4.31
CA LYS A 11 -33.47 -6.60 4.55
C LYS A 11 -32.18 -7.40 4.71
N ARG A 12 -32.20 -8.51 5.45
CA ARG A 12 -31.02 -9.36 5.64
C ARG A 12 -30.57 -10.01 4.34
N VAL A 13 -31.51 -10.53 3.54
CA VAL A 13 -31.23 -11.10 2.23
C VAL A 13 -30.66 -10.04 1.28
N GLY A 14 -31.29 -8.86 1.22
CA GLY A 14 -30.80 -7.74 0.41
C GLY A 14 -29.40 -7.27 0.81
N PHE A 15 -29.12 -7.20 2.11
CA PHE A 15 -27.79 -6.87 2.63
C PHE A 15 -26.73 -7.89 2.20
N TRP A 16 -27.00 -9.19 2.34
CA TRP A 16 -26.06 -10.24 1.92
C TRP A 16 -25.90 -10.32 0.40
N ALA A 17 -26.97 -10.09 -0.37
CA ALA A 17 -26.90 -10.00 -1.82
C ALA A 17 -26.01 -8.83 -2.26
N LEU A 18 -26.14 -7.66 -1.63
CA LEU A 18 -25.28 -6.51 -1.88
C LEU A 18 -23.82 -6.82 -1.56
N ILE A 19 -23.53 -7.45 -0.41
CA ILE A 19 -22.17 -7.90 -0.06
C ILE A 19 -21.62 -8.85 -1.12
N ALA A 20 -22.40 -9.83 -1.56
CA ALA A 20 -21.97 -10.79 -2.57
C ALA A 20 -21.61 -10.09 -3.89
N VAL A 21 -22.43 -9.12 -4.34
CA VAL A 21 -22.14 -8.31 -5.55
C VAL A 21 -20.86 -7.50 -5.38
N ILE A 22 -20.68 -6.82 -4.24
CA ILE A 22 -19.47 -6.05 -3.95
C ILE A 22 -18.23 -6.96 -3.95
N MET A 23 -18.35 -8.15 -3.34
CA MET A 23 -17.26 -9.12 -3.28
C MET A 23 -16.89 -9.62 -4.67
N VAL A 24 -17.87 -10.02 -5.49
CA VAL A 24 -17.61 -10.46 -6.87
C VAL A 24 -16.93 -9.34 -7.63
N TYR A 25 -17.46 -8.12 -7.59
CA TYR A 25 -16.88 -6.96 -8.28
C TYR A 25 -15.44 -6.67 -7.83
N ALA A 26 -15.17 -6.68 -6.53
CA ALA A 26 -13.85 -6.38 -5.98
C ALA A 26 -12.81 -7.47 -6.24
N VAL A 27 -13.22 -8.76 -6.21
CA VAL A 27 -12.31 -9.90 -6.35
C VAL A 27 -12.10 -10.30 -7.82
N PHE A 28 -13.07 -10.03 -8.69
CA PHE A 28 -13.02 -10.39 -10.11
C PHE A 28 -11.72 -10.02 -10.84
N PRO A 29 -11.13 -8.82 -10.73
CA PRO A 29 -9.88 -8.51 -11.43
C PRO A 29 -8.71 -9.38 -10.97
N PHE A 30 -8.64 -9.75 -9.69
CA PHE A 30 -7.61 -10.64 -9.16
C PHE A 30 -7.82 -12.07 -9.64
N TYR A 31 -9.07 -12.54 -9.63
CA TYR A 31 -9.43 -13.82 -10.23
C TYR A 31 -9.01 -13.88 -11.69
N TYR A 32 -9.35 -12.86 -12.47
CA TYR A 32 -9.03 -12.80 -13.89
C TYR A 32 -7.52 -12.75 -14.14
N ALA A 33 -6.75 -12.05 -13.29
CA ALA A 33 -5.29 -12.03 -13.37
C ALA A 33 -4.67 -13.43 -13.12
N VAL A 34 -5.19 -14.17 -12.13
CA VAL A 34 -4.75 -15.54 -11.81
C VAL A 34 -5.12 -16.52 -12.93
N ILE A 35 -6.34 -16.42 -13.47
CA ILE A 35 -6.74 -17.25 -14.60
C ILE A 35 -5.90 -16.93 -15.84
N THR A 36 -5.54 -15.66 -16.06
CA THR A 36 -4.71 -15.26 -17.19
C THR A 36 -3.26 -15.73 -17.05
N SER A 37 -2.70 -15.78 -15.83
CA SER A 37 -1.31 -16.22 -15.62
C SER A 37 -1.10 -17.72 -15.88
N VAL A 38 -2.16 -18.52 -15.85
CA VAL A 38 -2.11 -19.97 -16.16
C VAL A 38 -2.53 -20.31 -17.60
N LYS A 39 -2.78 -19.30 -18.45
CA LYS A 39 -3.12 -19.53 -19.87
C LYS A 39 -1.86 -19.63 -20.74
N PRO A 40 -1.87 -20.43 -21.81
CA PRO A 40 -0.87 -20.31 -22.86
C PRO A 40 -0.91 -18.93 -23.51
N SER A 41 0.23 -18.45 -24.02
CA SER A 41 0.33 -17.14 -24.70
C SER A 41 -0.60 -17.00 -25.90
N SER A 42 -0.98 -18.11 -26.55
CA SER A 42 -1.94 -18.14 -27.66
C SER A 42 -3.36 -17.74 -27.25
N ASP A 43 -3.72 -17.92 -25.97
CA ASP A 43 -5.06 -17.66 -25.45
C ASP A 43 -5.14 -16.35 -24.63
N LEU A 44 -4.06 -15.56 -24.59
CA LEU A 44 -3.96 -14.35 -23.76
C LEU A 44 -5.03 -13.31 -24.11
N PHE A 45 -5.37 -13.17 -25.39
CA PHE A 45 -6.38 -12.22 -25.88
C PHE A 45 -7.80 -12.81 -25.91
N ARG A 46 -7.97 -14.08 -25.52
CA ARG A 46 -9.27 -14.72 -25.45
C ARG A 46 -9.91 -14.44 -24.08
N VAL A 47 -11.11 -13.86 -24.13
CA VAL A 47 -11.92 -13.61 -22.93
C VAL A 47 -12.54 -14.93 -22.48
N GLU A 48 -11.78 -15.65 -21.67
CA GLU A 48 -12.20 -16.89 -21.03
C GLU A 48 -12.17 -16.68 -19.52
N LEU A 49 -13.31 -16.89 -18.86
CA LEU A 49 -13.43 -16.84 -17.40
C LEU A 49 -12.84 -18.10 -16.75
N TRP A 50 -12.86 -19.22 -17.47
CA TRP A 50 -12.24 -20.47 -17.03
C TRP A 50 -11.30 -20.97 -18.14
N PRO A 51 -10.03 -21.27 -17.83
CA PRO A 51 -9.07 -21.62 -18.85
C PRO A 51 -9.40 -23.01 -19.41
N SER A 52 -9.42 -23.12 -20.73
CA SER A 52 -9.57 -24.40 -21.44
C SER A 52 -8.36 -25.32 -21.23
N THR A 53 -7.18 -24.73 -21.07
CA THR A 53 -5.91 -25.43 -20.80
C THR A 53 -5.15 -24.75 -19.67
N TRP A 54 -4.54 -25.57 -18.81
CA TRP A 54 -3.73 -25.10 -17.69
C TRP A 54 -2.26 -25.20 -18.07
N ASN A 55 -1.54 -24.08 -18.02
CA ASN A 55 -0.13 -23.99 -18.34
C ASN A 55 0.64 -23.30 -17.20
N LEU A 56 1.50 -24.06 -16.53
CA LEU A 56 2.37 -23.57 -15.45
C LEU A 56 3.77 -23.20 -15.95
N ASP A 57 4.08 -23.40 -17.23
CA ASP A 57 5.37 -23.07 -17.82
C ASP A 57 5.64 -21.57 -17.76
N ASN A 58 4.61 -20.72 -17.77
CA ASN A 58 4.75 -19.28 -17.53
C ASN A 58 5.49 -18.99 -16.22
N TYR A 59 5.20 -19.75 -15.16
CA TYR A 59 5.88 -19.63 -13.87
C TYR A 59 7.30 -20.17 -13.94
N ALA A 60 7.51 -21.35 -14.51
CA ALA A 60 8.85 -21.92 -14.67
C ALA A 60 9.77 -20.99 -15.50
N GLN A 61 9.24 -20.38 -16.56
CA GLN A 61 9.94 -19.46 -17.44
C GLN A 61 10.26 -18.12 -16.77
N ILE A 62 9.38 -17.57 -15.94
CA ILE A 62 9.67 -16.29 -15.27
C ILE A 62 10.63 -16.48 -14.09
N PHE A 63 10.53 -17.59 -13.36
CA PHE A 63 11.43 -17.90 -12.24
C PHE A 63 12.81 -18.39 -12.68
N SER A 64 12.96 -18.88 -13.92
CA SER A 64 14.29 -19.16 -14.49
C SER A 64 15.06 -17.89 -14.90
N GLN A 65 14.37 -16.74 -15.00
CA GLN A 65 15.00 -15.46 -15.28
C GLN A 65 15.62 -14.86 -14.01
N SER A 66 16.96 -14.84 -13.95
CA SER A 66 17.71 -14.29 -12.82
C SER A 66 17.39 -12.82 -12.53
N SER A 67 17.07 -12.04 -13.57
CA SER A 67 16.63 -10.64 -13.46
C SER A 67 15.33 -10.50 -12.67
N PHE A 68 14.37 -11.39 -12.91
CA PHE A 68 13.09 -11.39 -12.21
C PHE A 68 13.24 -11.78 -10.74
N VAL A 69 13.99 -12.85 -10.46
CA VAL A 69 14.28 -13.28 -9.08
C VAL A 69 15.00 -12.17 -8.30
N ARG A 70 15.97 -11.51 -8.93
CA ARG A 70 16.67 -10.36 -8.34
C ARG A 70 15.72 -9.18 -8.11
N ALA A 71 14.78 -8.92 -9.03
CA ALA A 71 13.78 -7.87 -8.86
C ALA A 71 12.88 -8.15 -7.64
N ILE A 72 12.39 -9.38 -7.47
CA ILE A 72 11.63 -9.78 -6.27
C ILE A 72 12.43 -9.53 -5.00
N PHE A 73 13.70 -9.97 -4.96
CA PHE A 73 14.53 -9.80 -3.78
C PHE A 73 14.80 -8.32 -3.47
N ASN A 74 15.09 -7.51 -4.49
CA ASN A 74 15.21 -6.06 -4.35
C ASN A 74 13.91 -5.44 -3.81
N SER A 75 12.74 -5.84 -4.32
CA SER A 75 11.45 -5.35 -3.84
C SER A 75 11.20 -5.70 -2.38
N ILE A 76 11.54 -6.91 -1.95
CA ILE A 76 11.44 -7.33 -0.54
C ILE A 76 12.34 -6.45 0.32
N ILE A 77 13.62 -6.32 -0.02
CA ILE A 77 14.57 -5.49 0.75
C ILE A 77 14.07 -4.05 0.84
N VAL A 78 13.72 -3.45 -0.31
CA VAL A 78 13.26 -2.06 -0.36
C VAL A 78 12.01 -1.88 0.50
N ALA A 79 11.00 -2.76 0.36
CA ALA A 79 9.77 -2.65 1.13
C ALA A 79 10.00 -2.76 2.64
N PHE A 80 10.74 -3.78 3.09
CA PHE A 80 11.04 -3.97 4.52
C PHE A 80 11.87 -2.82 5.08
N SER A 81 12.91 -2.36 4.37
CA SER A 81 13.73 -1.23 4.80
C SER A 81 12.91 0.06 4.91
N VAL A 82 12.07 0.36 3.91
CA VAL A 82 11.21 1.56 3.93
C VAL A 82 10.22 1.50 5.08
N VAL A 83 9.53 0.37 5.28
CA VAL A 83 8.60 0.20 6.41
C VAL A 83 9.31 0.38 7.74
N PHE A 84 10.45 -0.28 7.92
CA PHE A 84 11.23 -0.20 9.15
C PHE A 84 11.68 1.24 9.46
N ILE A 85 12.29 1.92 8.49
CA ILE A 85 12.77 3.30 8.65
C ILE A 85 11.60 4.26 8.88
N ALA A 86 10.54 4.15 8.08
CA ALA A 86 9.37 5.01 8.19
C ALA A 86 8.64 4.85 9.52
N LEU A 87 8.56 3.63 10.06
CA LEU A 87 8.00 3.40 11.39
C LEU A 87 8.92 3.94 12.49
N LEU A 88 10.23 3.68 12.42
CA LEU A 88 11.19 4.17 13.40
C LEU A 88 11.13 5.71 13.55
N LEU A 89 11.19 6.41 12.41
CA LEU A 89 11.09 7.87 12.36
C LEU A 89 9.66 8.34 12.65
N GLY A 90 8.66 7.62 12.15
CA GLY A 90 7.25 7.95 12.32
C GLY A 90 6.79 7.90 13.77
N ILE A 91 7.21 6.87 14.51
CA ILE A 91 6.88 6.70 15.93
C ILE A 91 7.45 7.85 16.75
N THR A 92 8.75 8.16 16.57
CA THR A 92 9.41 9.25 17.31
C THR A 92 8.80 10.62 17.00
N ALA A 93 8.55 10.92 15.73
CA ALA A 93 7.90 12.16 15.31
C ALA A 93 6.45 12.24 15.79
N SER A 94 5.69 11.14 15.71
CA SER A 94 4.28 11.10 16.14
C SER A 94 4.13 11.23 17.64
N TYR A 95 5.07 10.72 18.44
CA TYR A 95 5.09 10.93 19.88
C TYR A 95 5.26 12.42 20.21
N ALA A 96 6.27 13.07 19.61
CA ALA A 96 6.49 14.50 19.78
C ALA A 96 5.26 15.32 19.33
N LEU A 97 4.69 15.01 18.16
CA LEU A 97 3.53 15.69 17.59
C LEU A 97 2.19 15.30 18.21
N GLY A 98 2.13 14.23 18.99
CA GLY A 98 0.92 13.70 19.64
C GLY A 98 0.84 14.11 21.10
N ARG A 99 1.96 14.00 21.83
CA ARG A 99 2.02 14.13 23.30
C ARG A 99 2.71 15.39 23.77
N VAL A 100 3.79 15.80 23.12
CA VAL A 100 4.57 16.96 23.58
C VAL A 100 3.88 18.28 23.20
N ARG A 101 3.87 19.23 24.14
CA ARG A 101 3.42 20.61 23.91
C ARG A 101 4.64 21.46 23.55
N PHE A 102 4.76 21.84 22.28
CA PHE A 102 5.83 22.72 21.81
C PHE A 102 5.29 23.77 20.83
N ARG A 103 5.99 24.90 20.73
CA ARG A 103 5.63 26.01 19.83
C ARG A 103 5.84 25.58 18.37
N GLY A 104 4.83 25.78 17.51
CA GLY A 104 4.91 25.44 16.08
C GLY A 104 4.41 24.04 15.69
N ARG A 105 3.91 23.25 16.64
CA ARG A 105 3.34 21.90 16.40
C ARG A 105 2.31 21.85 15.26
N SER A 106 1.37 22.78 15.23
CA SER A 106 0.34 22.84 14.18
C SER A 106 0.94 23.16 12.81
N THR A 107 1.94 24.04 12.75
CA THR A 107 2.66 24.38 11.52
C THR A 107 3.39 23.17 10.97
N VAL A 108 4.08 22.39 11.81
CA VAL A 108 4.76 21.16 11.38
C VAL A 108 3.76 20.17 10.79
N LEU A 109 2.61 19.96 11.44
CA LEU A 109 1.56 19.08 10.92
C LEU A 109 1.00 19.58 9.56
N LEU A 110 0.79 20.89 9.42
CA LEU A 110 0.34 21.49 8.16
C LEU A 110 1.37 21.31 7.04
N VAL A 111 2.67 21.47 7.32
CA VAL A 111 3.74 21.26 6.34
C VAL A 111 3.80 19.79 5.92
N ILE A 112 3.73 18.86 6.86
CA ILE A 112 3.71 17.41 6.57
C ILE A 112 2.54 17.06 5.65
N LEU A 113 1.34 17.57 5.96
CA LEU A 113 0.15 17.39 5.13
C LEU A 113 0.30 18.03 3.75
N GLY A 114 0.80 19.27 3.68
CA GLY A 114 1.01 19.99 2.44
C GLY A 114 1.98 19.28 1.50
N VAL A 115 3.11 18.78 2.01
CA VAL A 115 4.07 17.98 1.23
C VAL A 115 3.45 16.66 0.76
N SER A 116 2.61 16.02 1.58
CA SER A 116 1.93 14.76 1.21
C SER A 116 0.93 14.92 0.07
N MET A 117 0.34 16.11 -0.08
CA MET A 117 -0.63 16.43 -1.13
C MET A 117 0.03 16.92 -2.42
N PHE A 118 1.33 17.21 -2.38
CA PHE A 118 2.04 17.70 -3.55
C PHE A 118 2.18 16.59 -4.61
N PRO A 119 1.95 16.87 -5.90
CA PRO A 119 2.03 15.87 -6.95
C PRO A 119 3.45 15.30 -7.02
N GLN A 120 3.61 14.02 -6.70
CA GLN A 120 4.92 13.37 -6.62
C GLN A 120 5.70 13.46 -7.95
N VAL A 121 4.99 13.42 -9.08
CA VAL A 121 5.55 13.56 -10.43
C VAL A 121 6.33 14.86 -10.60
N ALA A 122 5.89 15.96 -9.98
CA ALA A 122 6.56 17.26 -10.09
C ALA A 122 7.90 17.32 -9.34
N VAL A 123 8.15 16.40 -8.39
CA VAL A 123 9.40 16.35 -7.60
C VAL A 123 10.42 15.38 -8.23
N LEU A 124 9.99 14.51 -9.15
CA LEU A 124 10.82 13.42 -9.67
C LEU A 124 12.13 13.88 -10.31
N SER A 125 12.13 14.98 -11.08
CA SER A 125 13.34 15.50 -11.71
C SER A 125 14.37 15.97 -10.68
N GLY A 126 13.94 16.73 -9.68
CA GLY A 126 14.81 17.18 -8.59
C GLY A 126 15.31 16.01 -7.75
N LEU A 127 14.44 15.06 -7.42
CA LEU A 127 14.83 13.86 -6.67
C LEU A 127 15.82 13.00 -7.45
N PHE A 128 15.66 12.89 -8.77
CA PHE A 128 16.60 12.19 -9.64
C PHE A 128 18.01 12.80 -9.58
N GLU A 129 18.12 14.13 -9.63
CA GLU A 129 19.40 14.82 -9.47
C GLU A 129 20.01 14.58 -8.09
N VAL A 130 19.21 14.55 -7.02
CA VAL A 130 19.68 14.17 -5.67
C VAL A 130 20.21 12.74 -5.66
N ILE A 131 19.48 11.78 -6.22
CA ILE A 131 19.91 10.37 -6.30
C ILE A 131 21.22 10.23 -7.08
N ARG A 132 21.39 10.98 -8.17
CA ARG A 132 22.64 11.00 -8.93
C ARG A 132 23.78 11.64 -8.16
N ALA A 133 23.55 12.78 -7.53
CA ALA A 133 24.55 13.49 -6.72
C ALA A 133 25.04 12.62 -5.55
N LEU A 134 24.16 11.80 -4.97
CA LEU A 134 24.49 10.85 -3.91
C LEU A 134 25.11 9.54 -4.43
N ASN A 135 25.31 9.38 -5.75
CA ASN A 135 25.78 8.13 -6.38
C ASN A 135 24.91 6.90 -6.07
N LEU A 136 23.61 7.11 -5.85
CA LEU A 136 22.62 6.06 -5.57
C LEU A 136 21.86 5.61 -6.83
N TYR A 137 22.28 6.08 -8.00
CA TYR A 137 21.65 5.71 -9.26
C TYR A 137 21.83 4.22 -9.55
N ASN A 138 20.77 3.57 -10.05
CA ASN A 138 20.72 2.13 -10.32
C ASN A 138 21.06 1.25 -9.09
N ASN A 139 20.73 1.72 -7.89
CA ASN A 139 20.97 1.02 -6.63
C ASN A 139 19.68 0.97 -5.78
N PRO A 140 19.32 -0.17 -5.16
CA PRO A 140 18.18 -0.27 -4.25
C PRO A 140 18.16 0.78 -3.14
N ALA A 141 19.33 1.24 -2.66
CA ALA A 141 19.43 2.31 -1.67
C ALA A 141 18.79 3.63 -2.14
N GLY A 142 18.87 3.93 -3.44
CA GLY A 142 18.19 5.10 -4.02
C GLY A 142 16.66 4.97 -3.97
N LEU A 143 16.13 3.76 -4.16
CA LEU A 143 14.71 3.47 -4.00
C LEU A 143 14.28 3.56 -2.53
N ILE A 144 15.07 3.01 -1.61
CA ILE A 144 14.79 3.07 -0.16
C ILE A 144 14.70 4.53 0.29
N LEU A 145 15.66 5.37 -0.08
CA LEU A 145 15.66 6.79 0.26
C LEU A 145 14.43 7.49 -0.33
N SER A 146 14.20 7.32 -1.64
CA SER A 146 13.09 7.97 -2.35
C SER A 146 11.73 7.59 -1.77
N TYR A 147 11.49 6.29 -1.58
CA TYR A 147 10.22 5.80 -1.03
C TYR A 147 10.04 6.19 0.43
N THR A 148 11.11 6.25 1.24
CA THR A 148 11.04 6.75 2.62
C THR A 148 10.60 8.21 2.64
N ILE A 149 11.16 9.08 1.77
CA ILE A 149 10.79 10.50 1.68
C ILE A 149 9.28 10.66 1.41
N PHE A 150 8.71 9.87 0.51
CA PHE A 150 7.28 9.96 0.19
C PHE A 150 6.37 9.28 1.22
N THR A 151 6.84 8.20 1.86
CA THR A 151 6.02 7.42 2.80
C THR A 151 5.96 8.07 4.17
N LEU A 152 7.07 8.67 4.63
CA LEU A 152 7.22 9.17 5.99
C LEU A 152 6.15 10.22 6.38
N PRO A 153 5.79 11.22 5.55
CA PRO A 153 4.77 12.21 5.91
C PRO A 153 3.41 11.58 6.26
N PHE A 154 2.96 10.63 5.45
CA PHE A 154 1.72 9.91 5.68
C PHE A 154 1.80 9.06 6.95
N THR A 155 2.90 8.32 7.13
CA THR A 155 3.13 7.51 8.34
C THR A 155 3.09 8.36 9.61
N VAL A 156 3.80 9.50 9.63
CA VAL A 156 3.80 10.44 10.77
C VAL A 156 2.40 10.95 11.06
N TRP A 157 1.64 11.32 10.02
CA TRP A 157 0.28 11.84 10.18
C TRP A 157 -0.69 10.79 10.76
N VAL A 158 -0.69 9.58 10.20
CA VAL A 158 -1.52 8.47 10.69
C VAL A 158 -1.17 8.13 12.13
N LEU A 159 0.12 7.92 12.42
CA LEU A 159 0.58 7.58 13.76
C LEU A 159 0.29 8.69 14.77
N THR A 160 0.40 9.96 14.38
CA THR A 160 0.06 11.10 15.27
C THR A 160 -1.43 11.09 15.62
N THR A 161 -2.28 10.73 14.67
CA THR A 161 -3.74 10.64 14.88
C THR A 161 -4.07 9.53 15.88
N PHE A 162 -3.42 8.36 15.75
CA PHE A 162 -3.54 7.29 16.73
C PHE A 162 -2.95 7.65 18.11
N MET A 163 -1.76 8.24 18.15
CA MET A 163 -1.09 8.62 19.40
C MET A 163 -1.93 9.56 20.26
N LYS A 164 -2.68 10.48 19.63
CA LYS A 164 -3.59 11.39 20.33
C LYS A 164 -4.82 10.71 20.94
N GLN A 165 -5.21 9.53 20.46
CA GLN A 165 -6.38 8.79 20.95
C GLN A 165 -6.06 7.95 22.20
N LEU A 166 -4.78 7.66 22.44
CA LEU A 166 -4.36 6.90 23.60
C LEU A 166 -4.61 7.70 24.89
N PRO A 167 -5.23 7.12 25.94
CA PRO A 167 -5.40 7.79 27.23
C PRO A 167 -4.05 8.23 27.81
N MET A 168 -3.99 9.42 28.40
CA MET A 168 -2.76 9.92 29.06
C MET A 168 -2.40 9.10 30.31
N GLU A 169 -3.42 8.56 30.97
CA GLU A 169 -3.29 7.75 32.20
C GLU A 169 -2.36 6.54 32.02
N LEU A 170 -2.25 5.99 30.80
CA LEU A 170 -1.35 4.87 30.50
C LEU A 170 0.14 5.27 30.48
N GLU A 171 0.45 6.55 30.32
CA GLU A 171 1.83 7.07 30.34
C GLU A 171 2.24 7.57 31.74
N GLU A 172 1.25 7.91 32.58
CA GLU A 172 1.46 8.45 33.93
C GLU A 172 1.47 7.37 35.03
N ALA A 173 1.02 6.14 34.72
CA ALA A 173 0.99 4.98 35.62
C ALA A 173 2.34 4.23 35.66
#